data_AF-A0A2I1F8D1-F1
#
_entry.id   AF-A0A2I1F8D1-F1
#
_cell.length_a   1.000
_cell.length_b   1.000
_cell.length_c   1.000
_cell.angle_alpha   90.00
_cell.angle_beta   90.00
_cell.angle_gamma   90.00
#
_symmetry.space_group_name_H-M   'P 1'
#
loop_
_entity.id
_entity.type
_entity.pdbx_description
1 polymer ?
#
loop_
_entity_poly.entity_id
_entity_poly.type
_entity_poly.pdbx_seq_one_letter_code
_entity_poly.pdbx_strand_id
1 'polypeptide(L)'
;MTKDTSRIQYKEAVDFISEFNDIFYQSLSFHLSSFIEDCFFKDLFNKNLSKAVNKAQLLIEKFGNSANPTNFTAQAQATNIQPTTLSLIFSIAIYALSKTWENFAAQFFT
;
A
#
# COMPACT_ATOMS: atom_id res chain seq x y z
N MET A 1 8.49 -19.99 44.00
CA MET A 1 8.29 -20.28 42.56
C MET A 1 7.17 -19.39 42.07
N THR A 2 7.50 -18.25 41.47
CA THR A 2 6.53 -17.38 40.80
C THR A 2 6.07 -18.08 39.53
N LYS A 3 4.77 -18.25 39.38
CA LYS A 3 4.17 -18.89 38.21
C LYS A 3 4.43 -17.97 37.01
N ASP A 4 5.25 -18.42 36.08
CA ASP A 4 5.54 -17.70 34.84
C ASP A 4 4.26 -17.53 34.03
N THR A 5 3.75 -16.30 33.97
CA THR A 5 2.52 -15.91 33.28
C THR A 5 2.76 -15.37 31.86
N SER A 6 4.01 -15.37 31.37
CA SER A 6 4.37 -14.88 30.03
C SER A 6 3.60 -15.58 28.91
N ARG A 7 3.32 -16.88 29.05
CA ARG A 7 2.55 -17.68 28.06
C ARG A 7 1.07 -17.30 27.96
N ILE A 8 0.50 -16.66 28.97
CA ILE A 8 -0.92 -16.25 28.98
C ILE A 8 -1.09 -14.88 28.29
N GLN A 9 -0.09 -13.98 28.37
CA GLN A 9 -0.14 -12.67 27.71
C GLN A 9 0.10 -12.71 26.20
N TYR A 10 0.75 -13.74 25.69
CA TYR A 10 1.06 -13.87 24.26
C TYR A 10 -0.02 -14.60 23.46
N LYS A 11 -0.89 -15.39 24.10
CA LYS A 11 -1.87 -16.19 23.36
C LYS A 11 -2.84 -15.33 22.56
N GLU A 12 -3.42 -14.31 23.19
CA GLU A 12 -4.35 -13.39 22.51
C GLU A 12 -3.69 -12.65 21.34
N ALA A 13 -2.40 -12.30 21.48
CA ALA A 13 -1.65 -11.63 20.42
C ALA A 13 -1.23 -12.59 19.28
N VAL A 14 -0.93 -13.85 19.60
CA VAL A 14 -0.68 -14.93 18.63
C VAL A 14 -1.95 -15.27 17.84
N ASP A 15 -3.07 -15.41 18.54
CA ASP A 15 -4.39 -15.66 17.94
C ASP A 15 -4.77 -14.47 17.04
N PHE A 16 -4.59 -13.23 17.53
CA PHE A 16 -4.80 -12.02 16.74
C PHE A 16 -3.96 -12.02 15.44
N ILE A 17 -2.65 -12.21 15.49
CA ILE A 17 -1.80 -12.14 14.28
C ILE A 17 -2.13 -13.26 13.30
N SER A 18 -2.46 -14.46 13.80
CA SER A 18 -2.84 -15.59 12.96
C SER A 18 -4.16 -15.33 12.21
N GLU A 19 -5.16 -14.76 12.88
CA GLU A 19 -6.44 -14.36 12.28
C GLU A 19 -6.30 -13.13 11.37
N PHE A 20 -5.41 -12.20 11.72
CA PHE A 20 -5.26 -10.94 11.01
C PHE A 20 -4.56 -11.07 9.65
N ASN A 21 -3.90 -12.20 9.37
CA ASN A 21 -3.27 -12.45 8.08
C ASN A 21 -4.28 -12.38 6.91
N ASP A 22 -5.44 -13.02 7.07
CA ASP A 22 -6.49 -13.00 6.06
C ASP A 22 -7.14 -11.61 5.96
N ILE A 23 -7.33 -10.94 7.10
CA ILE A 23 -7.86 -9.57 7.19
C ILE A 23 -6.90 -8.59 6.48
N PHE A 24 -5.59 -8.78 6.62
CA PHE A 24 -4.57 -7.96 5.96
C PHE A 24 -4.69 -8.06 4.44
N TYR A 25 -4.76 -9.28 3.88
CA TYR A 25 -4.91 -9.47 2.44
C TYR A 25 -6.27 -9.00 1.90
N GLN A 26 -7.34 -9.20 2.67
CA GLN A 26 -8.67 -8.68 2.31
C GLN A 26 -8.67 -7.14 2.32
N SER A 27 -8.09 -6.52 3.35
CA SER A 27 -7.96 -5.07 3.44
C SER A 27 -7.13 -4.50 2.29
N LEU A 28 -5.99 -5.13 1.97
CA LEU A 28 -5.18 -4.75 0.82
C LEU A 28 -5.98 -4.85 -0.49
N SER A 29 -6.67 -5.97 -0.70
CA SER A 29 -7.48 -6.19 -1.90
C SER A 29 -8.62 -5.19 -2.02
N PHE A 30 -9.29 -4.88 -0.91
CA PHE A 30 -10.34 -3.87 -0.84
C PHE A 30 -9.81 -2.48 -1.21
N HIS A 31 -8.72 -2.04 -0.56
CA HIS A 31 -8.13 -0.73 -0.85
C HIS A 31 -7.65 -0.62 -2.31
N LEU A 32 -7.05 -1.67 -2.86
CA LEU A 32 -6.66 -1.70 -4.26
C LEU A 32 -7.86 -1.67 -5.21
N SER A 33 -8.93 -2.40 -4.89
CA SER A 33 -10.16 -2.43 -5.70
C SER A 33 -10.89 -1.10 -5.69
N SER A 34 -10.83 -0.36 -4.58
CA SER A 34 -11.44 0.98 -4.47
C SER A 34 -10.93 1.95 -5.54
N PHE A 35 -9.67 1.83 -5.99
CA PHE A 35 -9.15 2.68 -7.05
C PHE A 35 -9.84 2.45 -8.42
N ILE A 36 -10.42 1.26 -8.60
CA ILE A 36 -11.20 0.89 -9.78
C ILE A 36 -12.64 1.36 -9.61
N GLU A 37 -13.26 1.03 -8.47
CA GLU A 37 -14.65 1.36 -8.16
C GLU A 37 -14.91 2.87 -8.14
N ASP A 38 -14.01 3.62 -7.48
CA ASP A 38 -14.08 5.07 -7.37
C ASP A 38 -13.70 5.78 -8.68
N CYS A 39 -13.39 5.03 -9.75
CA CYS A 39 -12.88 5.55 -11.02
C CYS A 39 -11.59 6.39 -10.88
N PHE A 40 -10.86 6.27 -9.78
CA PHE A 40 -9.67 7.09 -9.52
C PHE A 40 -8.66 7.03 -10.66
N PHE A 41 -8.38 5.84 -11.20
CA PHE A 41 -7.46 5.70 -12.34
C PHE A 41 -8.02 6.31 -13.62
N LYS A 42 -9.33 6.24 -13.84
CA LYS A 42 -9.98 6.87 -15.00
C LYS A 42 -9.80 8.39 -14.94
N ASP A 43 -9.96 8.99 -13.77
CA ASP A 43 -9.78 10.43 -13.57
C ASP A 43 -8.31 10.84 -13.69
N LEU A 44 -7.40 10.09 -13.06
CA LEU A 44 -5.96 10.33 -13.11
C LEU A 44 -5.39 10.24 -14.55
N PHE A 45 -5.90 9.31 -15.35
CA PHE A 45 -5.46 9.09 -16.74
C PHE A 45 -6.41 9.66 -17.80
N ASN A 46 -7.39 10.49 -17.41
CA ASN A 46 -8.28 11.14 -18.37
C ASN A 46 -7.48 11.96 -19.39
N LYS A 47 -7.73 11.70 -20.68
CA LYS A 47 -7.06 12.37 -21.82
C LYS A 47 -7.93 13.45 -22.46
N ASN A 48 -9.11 13.72 -21.92
CA ASN A 48 -10.00 14.71 -22.48
C ASN A 48 -9.41 16.12 -22.33
N LEU A 49 -8.97 16.71 -23.45
CA LEU A 49 -8.31 18.01 -23.50
C LEU A 49 -9.21 19.17 -23.06
N SER A 50 -10.54 18.99 -23.09
CA SER A 50 -11.50 20.04 -22.69
C SER A 50 -11.70 20.14 -21.17
N LYS A 51 -11.27 19.12 -20.40
CA LYS A 51 -11.35 19.10 -18.94
C LYS A 51 -9.96 18.85 -18.38
N ALA A 52 -9.19 19.93 -18.17
CA ALA A 52 -7.86 19.84 -17.58
C ALA A 52 -7.98 19.29 -16.14
N VAL A 53 -7.58 18.03 -15.93
CA VAL A 53 -7.52 17.42 -14.61
C VAL A 53 -6.15 17.68 -14.00
N ASN A 54 -6.12 18.32 -12.82
CA ASN A 54 -4.89 18.51 -12.08
C ASN A 54 -4.48 17.21 -11.38
N LYS A 55 -3.68 16.39 -12.06
CA LYS A 55 -3.23 15.08 -11.57
C LYS A 55 -2.43 15.15 -10.28
N ALA A 56 -1.65 16.22 -10.10
CA ALA A 56 -0.88 16.43 -8.88
C ALA A 56 -1.81 16.62 -7.68
N GLN A 57 -2.87 17.42 -7.87
CA GLN A 57 -3.87 17.64 -6.83
C GLN A 57 -4.66 16.36 -6.50
N LEU A 58 -5.05 15.57 -7.50
CA LEU A 58 -5.71 14.28 -7.26
C LEU A 58 -4.85 13.31 -6.44
N LEU A 59 -3.54 13.26 -6.70
CA LEU A 59 -2.62 12.43 -5.92
C LEU A 59 -2.49 12.93 -4.47
N ILE A 60 -2.42 14.24 -4.27
CA ILE A 60 -2.34 14.84 -2.93
C ILE A 60 -3.65 14.64 -2.15
N GLU A 61 -4.80 14.78 -2.79
CA GLU A 61 -6.10 14.57 -2.16
C GLU A 61 -6.30 13.10 -1.75
N LYS A 62 -5.83 12.14 -2.56
CA LYS A 62 -5.99 10.70 -2.26
C LYS A 62 -4.93 10.15 -1.30
N PHE A 63 -3.69 10.65 -1.36
CA PHE A 63 -2.53 10.05 -0.66
C PHE A 63 -1.79 11.02 0.28
N GLY A 64 -2.20 12.29 0.35
CA GLY A 64 -1.60 13.32 1.19
C GLY A 64 -0.39 14.03 0.56
N ASN A 65 0.16 15.00 1.30
CA ASN A 65 1.24 15.87 0.83
C ASN A 65 2.54 15.14 0.45
N SER A 66 2.78 13.95 1.00
CA SER A 66 3.94 13.11 0.66
C SER A 66 3.89 12.64 -0.80
N ALA A 67 2.69 12.48 -1.38
CA ALA A 67 2.49 12.05 -2.76
C ALA A 67 2.58 13.19 -3.78
N ASN A 68 2.94 14.41 -3.36
CA ASN A 68 3.10 15.52 -4.28
C ASN A 68 4.19 15.21 -5.32
N PRO A 69 3.89 15.25 -6.63
CA PRO A 69 4.87 14.99 -7.70
C PRO A 69 6.14 15.85 -7.60
N THR A 70 6.08 17.04 -6.99
CA THR A 70 7.26 17.89 -6.79
C THR A 70 8.35 17.22 -5.97
N ASN A 71 7.97 16.32 -5.05
CA ASN A 71 8.90 15.55 -4.21
C ASN A 71 9.70 14.51 -5.03
N PHE A 72 9.27 14.24 -6.28
CA PHE A 72 9.85 13.23 -7.16
C PHE A 72 10.43 13.84 -8.44
N THR A 73 10.55 15.17 -8.53
CA THR A 73 10.92 15.88 -9.76
C THR A 73 12.28 15.43 -10.32
N ALA A 74 13.26 15.19 -9.45
CA ALA A 74 14.59 14.71 -9.86
C ALA A 74 14.52 13.29 -10.45
N GLN A 75 13.77 12.39 -9.83
CA GLN A 75 13.54 11.03 -10.33
C GLN A 75 12.74 11.03 -11.63
N ALA A 76 11.68 11.85 -11.72
CA ALA A 76 10.84 11.94 -12.91
C ALA A 76 11.60 12.44 -14.15
N GLN A 77 12.56 13.36 -13.98
CA GLN A 77 13.43 13.79 -15.08
C GLN A 77 14.44 12.71 -15.51
N ALA A 78 14.87 11.84 -14.58
CA ALA A 78 15.78 10.74 -14.87
C ALA A 78 15.08 9.53 -15.53
N THR A 79 13.76 9.38 -15.36
CA THR A 79 13.02 8.19 -15.79
C THR A 79 11.83 8.55 -16.69
N ASN A 80 11.90 8.21 -17.98
CA ASN A 80 10.81 8.38 -18.96
C ASN A 80 9.85 7.16 -18.91
N ILE A 81 8.87 7.17 -17.99
CA ILE A 81 8.17 5.96 -17.51
C ILE A 81 7.01 5.50 -18.44
N GLN A 82 6.97 4.19 -18.76
CA GLN A 82 5.95 3.50 -19.55
C GLN A 82 4.91 2.72 -18.71
N PRO A 83 3.77 2.26 -19.28
CA PRO A 83 2.75 1.47 -18.56
C PRO A 83 3.27 0.19 -17.88
N THR A 84 4.24 -0.49 -18.46
CA THR A 84 4.92 -1.65 -17.85
C THR A 84 5.69 -1.28 -16.59
N THR A 85 6.23 -0.07 -16.50
CA THR A 85 6.90 0.45 -15.32
C THR A 85 5.92 0.74 -14.19
N LEU A 86 4.70 1.20 -14.50
CA LEU A 86 3.65 1.38 -13.49
C LEU A 86 3.19 0.04 -12.89
N SER A 87 3.02 -0.98 -13.75
CA SER A 87 2.73 -2.35 -13.27
C SER A 87 3.86 -2.91 -12.41
N LEU A 88 5.13 -2.64 -12.78
CA LEU A 88 6.29 -3.06 -12.00
C LEU A 88 6.33 -2.37 -10.63
N ILE A 89 6.11 -1.06 -10.56
CA ILE A 89 6.06 -0.31 -9.29
C ILE A 89 4.98 -0.88 -8.37
N PHE A 90 3.81 -1.18 -8.92
CA PHE A 90 2.70 -1.77 -8.17
C PHE A 90 3.05 -3.17 -7.63
N SER A 91 3.61 -4.04 -8.47
CA SER A 91 4.07 -5.37 -8.05
C SER A 91 5.19 -5.31 -7.00
N ILE A 92 6.12 -4.33 -7.10
CA ILE A 92 7.18 -4.11 -6.11
C ILE A 92 6.59 -3.68 -4.77
N ALA A 93 5.62 -2.75 -4.77
CA ALA A 93 4.98 -2.29 -3.54
C ALA A 93 4.26 -3.44 -2.81
N ILE A 94 3.50 -4.26 -3.54
CA ILE A 94 2.83 -5.44 -2.97
C ILE A 94 3.85 -6.45 -2.45
N TYR A 95 4.90 -6.75 -3.23
CA TYR A 95 5.95 -7.67 -2.80
C TYR A 95 6.66 -7.19 -1.53
N ALA A 96 7.01 -5.90 -1.44
CA ALA A 96 7.65 -5.32 -0.27
C ALA A 96 6.74 -5.34 0.97
N LEU A 97 5.45 -5.02 0.83
CA LEU A 97 4.47 -5.12 1.90
C LEU A 97 4.32 -6.56 2.40
N SER A 98 4.19 -7.52 1.48
CA SER A 98 4.11 -8.95 1.80
C SER A 98 5.36 -9.43 2.54
N LYS A 99 6.56 -9.08 2.07
CA LYS A 99 7.82 -9.43 2.75
C LYS A 99 7.96 -8.79 4.12
N THR A 100 7.47 -7.56 4.28
CA THR A 100 7.49 -6.87 5.57
C THR A 100 6.55 -7.55 6.57
N TRP A 101 5.37 -7.97 6.12
CA TRP A 101 4.42 -8.73 6.93
C TRP A 101 4.98 -10.11 7.31
N GLU A 102 5.55 -10.85 6.36
CA GLU A 102 6.22 -12.14 6.61
C GLU A 102 7.34 -11.99 7.65
N ASN A 103 8.18 -10.95 7.53
CA ASN A 103 9.26 -10.69 8.48
C ASN A 103 8.74 -10.30 9.87
N PHE A 104 7.71 -9.46 9.95
CA PHE A 104 7.05 -9.12 11.22
C PHE A 104 6.49 -10.37 11.89
N ALA A 105 5.73 -11.19 11.15
CA ALA A 105 5.16 -12.43 11.66
C ALA A 105 6.26 -13.38 12.15
N ALA A 106 7.32 -13.58 11.36
CA ALA A 106 8.45 -14.42 11.74
C ALA A 106 9.12 -13.96 13.04
N GLN A 107 9.39 -12.66 13.20
CA GLN A 107 9.97 -12.09 14.42
C GLN A 107 9.04 -12.17 15.63
N PHE A 108 7.72 -12.06 15.41
CA PHE A 108 6.74 -12.13 16.47
C PHE A 108 6.56 -13.55 17.02
N PHE A 109 6.66 -14.57 16.15
CA PHE A 109 6.46 -15.98 16.51
C PHE A 109 7.74 -16.70 16.99
N THR A 110 8.91 -16.07 16.90
CA THR A 110 10.19 -16.53 17.49
C THR A 110 10.44 -15.92 18.87
#